data_AF-A0A401SL95-F1
#
_entry.id   AF-A0A401SL95-F1
#
_cell.length_a   1.000
_cell.length_b   1.000
_cell.length_c   1.000
_cell.angle_alpha   90.00
_cell.angle_beta   90.00
_cell.angle_gamma   90.00
#
_symmetry.space_group_name_H-M   'P 1'
#
loop_
_entity.id
_entity.type
_entity.pdbx_description
1 polymer ?
#
loop_
_entity_poly.entity_id
_entity_poly.type
_entity_poly.pdbx_seq_one_letter_code
_entity_poly.pdbx_strand_id
1 'polypeptide(L)'
;MEIKKSATSTGPCLQFKYDFSLWFCETDEEVALHISEILTQSGYKGFVEHQDQVAGHLVIKEVTNVIQQSKVTIIILSQSSLGSGWCRRVSEWNLQHSIEKGNKVLPVYFNIKTEQIPPVFRHINGLHYDSNFFTKRLLDSLKSRKKSTYKYVNQMKVCLEQGKETSLE
;
A
#
# COMPACT_ATOMS: atom_id res chain seq x y z
N MET A 1 -50.41 -10.74 -1.41
CA MET A 1 -49.34 -10.42 -0.45
C MET A 1 -48.06 -11.02 -1.03
N GLU A 2 -47.33 -10.23 -1.81
CA GLU A 2 -46.12 -10.68 -2.50
C GLU A 2 -44.89 -10.42 -1.61
N ILE A 3 -44.19 -11.48 -1.22
CA ILE A 3 -42.94 -11.37 -0.48
C ILE A 3 -41.83 -11.16 -1.51
N LYS A 4 -41.32 -9.92 -1.59
CA LYS A 4 -40.13 -9.58 -2.38
C LYS A 4 -38.93 -10.35 -1.83
N LYS A 5 -38.26 -11.12 -2.69
CA LYS A 5 -36.95 -11.74 -2.40
C LYS A 5 -35.93 -10.64 -2.12
N SER A 6 -35.33 -10.66 -0.93
CA SER A 6 -34.21 -9.81 -0.56
C SER A 6 -32.95 -10.22 -1.32
N ALA A 7 -32.17 -9.21 -1.70
CA ALA A 7 -30.94 -9.35 -2.44
C ALA A 7 -29.93 -10.23 -1.69
N THR A 8 -29.31 -11.14 -2.44
CA THR A 8 -28.15 -11.93 -2.05
C THR A 8 -27.04 -11.01 -1.55
N SER A 9 -26.62 -11.21 -0.30
CA SER A 9 -25.47 -10.55 0.29
C SER A 9 -24.21 -10.94 -0.49
N THR A 10 -23.71 -10.01 -1.29
CA THR A 10 -22.35 -10.09 -1.80
C THR A 10 -21.43 -9.85 -0.61
N GLY A 11 -20.75 -10.90 -0.13
CA GLY A 11 -19.72 -10.77 0.89
C GLY A 11 -18.66 -9.74 0.46
N PRO A 12 -17.99 -9.05 1.40
CA PRO A 12 -17.08 -7.96 1.05
C PRO A 12 -15.87 -8.54 0.32
N CYS A 13 -15.91 -8.48 -1.01
CA CYS A 13 -14.70 -8.47 -1.82
C CYS A 13 -13.85 -7.34 -1.26
N LEU A 14 -12.62 -7.64 -0.82
CA LEU A 14 -11.63 -6.64 -0.41
C LEU A 14 -11.35 -5.72 -1.61
N GLN A 15 -12.22 -4.72 -1.80
CA GLN A 15 -12.03 -3.68 -2.79
C GLN A 15 -10.96 -2.75 -2.25
N PHE A 16 -9.76 -2.86 -2.79
CA PHE A 16 -8.74 -1.84 -2.61
C PHE A 16 -9.31 -0.49 -3.07
N LYS A 17 -9.29 0.50 -2.19
CA LYS A 17 -9.72 1.88 -2.51
C LYS A 17 -8.68 2.60 -3.36
N TYR A 18 -7.41 2.22 -3.22
CA TYR A 18 -6.26 2.84 -3.87
C TYR A 18 -5.40 1.81 -4.59
N ASP A 19 -4.89 2.19 -5.76
CA ASP A 19 -3.84 1.44 -6.46
C ASP A 19 -2.49 1.60 -5.76
N PHE A 20 -2.25 2.77 -5.16
CA PHE A 20 -1.07 3.01 -4.34
C PHE A 20 -1.34 3.90 -3.11
N SER A 21 -0.50 3.76 -2.09
CA SER A 21 -0.29 4.81 -1.09
C SER A 21 1.16 5.26 -1.14
N LEU A 22 1.41 6.55 -0.93
CA LEU A 22 2.72 7.17 -0.99
C LEU A 22 3.06 7.81 0.35
N TRP A 23 4.14 7.31 0.97
CA TRP A 23 4.60 7.72 2.30
C TRP A 23 6.00 8.31 2.20
N PHE A 24 6.21 9.49 2.79
CA PHE A 24 7.46 10.24 2.67
C PHE A 24 7.68 11.13 3.90
N CYS A 25 8.86 11.74 3.99
CA CYS A 25 9.12 12.80 4.96
C CYS A 25 8.74 14.14 4.31
N GLU A 26 8.17 15.09 5.05
CA GLU A 26 7.77 16.41 4.54
C GLU A 26 8.87 17.10 3.70
N THR A 27 10.15 16.92 4.04
CA THR A 27 11.28 17.48 3.27
C THR A 27 11.46 16.88 1.88
N ASP A 28 10.81 15.74 1.59
CA ASP A 28 10.86 15.02 0.32
C ASP A 28 9.58 15.26 -0.51
N GLU A 29 8.78 16.28 -0.19
CA GLU A 29 7.49 16.56 -0.84
C GLU A 29 7.62 16.74 -2.35
N GLU A 30 8.65 17.42 -2.85
CA GLU A 30 8.85 17.61 -4.30
C GLU A 30 8.99 16.26 -5.03
N VAL A 31 9.72 15.31 -4.43
CA VAL A 31 9.89 13.96 -4.96
C VAL A 31 8.56 13.21 -4.91
N ALA A 32 7.82 13.33 -3.81
CA ALA A 32 6.53 12.68 -3.64
C ALA A 32 5.48 13.20 -4.65
N LEU A 33 5.44 14.51 -4.87
CA LEU A 33 4.59 15.16 -5.86
C LEU A 33 4.88 14.65 -7.27
N HIS A 34 6.15 14.60 -7.66
CA HIS A 34 6.53 14.08 -8.98
C HIS A 34 6.15 12.60 -9.16
N ILE A 35 6.36 11.76 -8.15
CA ILE A 35 5.93 10.35 -8.17
C ILE A 35 4.41 10.24 -8.31
N SER A 36 3.67 11.02 -7.52
CA SER A 36 2.21 11.05 -7.56
C SER A 36 1.70 11.49 -8.93
N GLU A 37 2.31 12.52 -9.53
CA GLU A 37 1.96 13.02 -10.86
C GLU A 37 2.17 11.96 -11.94
N ILE A 38 3.33 11.30 -11.97
CA ILE A 38 3.60 10.20 -12.92
C ILE A 38 2.51 9.12 -12.84
N LEU A 39 2.14 8.72 -11.63
CA LEU A 39 1.17 7.64 -11.40
C LEU A 39 -0.26 8.05 -11.76
N THR A 40 -0.66 9.25 -11.36
CA THR A 40 -2.01 9.77 -11.62
C THR A 40 -2.23 10.08 -13.10
N GLN A 41 -1.24 10.67 -13.78
CA GLN A 41 -1.27 10.84 -15.24
C GLN A 41 -1.31 9.50 -15.99
N SER A 42 -0.78 8.44 -15.38
CA SER A 42 -0.85 7.07 -15.91
C SER A 42 -2.16 6.33 -15.54
N GLY A 43 -3.12 7.00 -14.90
CA GLY A 43 -4.44 6.48 -14.58
C GLY A 43 -4.54 5.69 -13.26
N TYR A 44 -3.51 5.73 -12.41
CA TYR A 44 -3.57 5.09 -11.10
C TYR A 44 -4.16 6.02 -10.03
N LYS A 45 -5.02 5.47 -9.17
CA LYS A 45 -5.60 6.20 -8.05
C LYS A 45 -4.78 6.01 -6.78
N GLY A 46 -4.32 7.11 -6.17
CA GLY A 46 -3.43 7.09 -5.01
C GLY A 46 -4.02 7.69 -3.73
N PHE A 47 -3.34 7.41 -2.63
CA PHE A 47 -3.30 8.25 -1.42
C PHE A 47 -1.90 8.83 -1.27
N VAL A 48 -1.78 10.12 -0.98
CA VAL A 48 -0.52 10.83 -0.74
C VAL A 48 -0.50 11.38 0.68
N GLU A 49 0.50 10.95 1.46
CA GLU A 49 0.72 11.43 2.82
C GLU A 49 0.83 12.97 2.86
N HIS A 50 0.32 13.58 3.92
CA HIS A 50 0.20 15.05 4.11
C HIS A 50 -0.77 15.79 3.18
N GLN A 51 -1.16 15.23 2.03
CA GLN A 51 -2.14 15.86 1.12
C GLN A 51 -3.56 15.37 1.35
N ASP A 52 -3.72 14.06 1.56
CA ASP A 52 -5.02 13.41 1.66
C ASP A 52 -5.48 13.16 3.11
N GLN A 53 -4.70 13.61 4.11
CA GLN A 53 -5.02 13.44 5.53
C GLN A 53 -6.20 14.33 5.96
N VAL A 54 -7.16 13.75 6.66
CA VAL A 54 -8.32 14.51 7.15
C VAL A 54 -7.99 15.21 8.48
N ALA A 55 -8.06 16.53 8.49
CA ALA A 55 -7.82 17.33 9.69
C ALA A 55 -8.73 16.91 10.87
N GLY A 56 -8.14 16.75 12.05
CA GLY A 56 -8.85 16.37 13.28
C GLY A 56 -9.07 14.86 13.46
N HIS A 57 -8.66 14.02 12.53
CA HIS A 57 -8.74 12.56 12.68
C HIS A 57 -7.50 11.97 13.38
N LEU A 58 -7.68 10.81 14.02
CA LEU A 58 -6.57 10.07 14.63
C LEU A 58 -5.66 9.50 13.53
N VAL A 59 -4.52 10.16 13.34
CA VAL A 59 -3.54 9.85 12.28
C VAL A 59 -3.21 8.35 12.22
N ILE A 60 -2.98 7.70 13.35
CA ILE A 60 -2.62 6.26 13.40
C ILE A 60 -3.70 5.37 12.76
N LYS A 61 -4.98 5.67 13.02
CA LYS A 61 -6.10 4.89 12.48
C LYS A 61 -6.21 5.09 10.97
N GLU A 62 -5.99 6.33 10.51
CA GLU A 62 -6.01 6.68 9.10
C GLU A 62 -4.89 5.98 8.34
N VAL A 63 -3.66 6.03 8.86
CA VAL A 63 -2.52 5.32 8.29
C VAL A 63 -2.82 3.82 8.13
N THR A 64 -3.26 3.18 9.21
CA THR A 64 -3.56 1.73 9.18
C THR A 64 -4.62 1.39 8.13
N ASN A 65 -5.67 2.20 8.02
CA ASN A 65 -6.73 2.00 7.02
C ASN A 65 -6.22 2.18 5.59
N VAL A 66 -5.43 3.22 5.32
CA VAL A 66 -4.88 3.47 3.99
C VAL A 66 -3.98 2.33 3.56
N ILE A 67 -3.11 1.85 4.46
CA ILE A 67 -2.22 0.71 4.19
C ILE A 67 -3.03 -0.54 3.81
N GLN A 68 -4.13 -0.80 4.53
CA GLN A 68 -5.04 -1.93 4.25
C GLN A 68 -5.77 -1.79 2.91
N GLN A 69 -6.12 -0.57 2.53
CA GLN A 69 -6.93 -0.28 1.34
C GLN A 69 -6.09 -0.01 0.08
N SER A 70 -4.76 -0.15 0.16
CA SER A 70 -3.83 0.11 -0.95
C SER A 70 -3.25 -1.19 -1.53
N LYS A 71 -3.19 -1.30 -2.86
CA LYS A 71 -2.57 -2.47 -3.53
C LYS A 71 -1.04 -2.47 -3.39
N VAL A 72 -0.44 -1.29 -3.53
CA VAL A 72 1.01 -1.07 -3.40
C VAL A 72 1.26 0.06 -2.41
N THR A 73 2.08 -0.18 -1.41
CA THR A 73 2.64 0.89 -0.57
C THR A 73 3.96 1.32 -1.18
N ILE A 74 4.11 2.61 -1.47
CA ILE A 74 5.36 3.24 -1.87
C ILE A 74 5.91 4.03 -0.68
N ILE A 75 7.16 3.79 -0.31
CA ILE A 75 7.84 4.47 0.80
C ILE A 75 9.08 5.16 0.26
N ILE A 76 9.15 6.48 0.36
CA ILE A 76 10.35 7.25 0.03
C ILE A 76 11.33 7.18 1.20
N LEU A 77 12.52 6.68 0.93
CA LEU A 77 13.62 6.56 1.86
C LEU A 77 14.75 7.52 1.46
N SER A 78 14.87 8.60 2.22
CA SER A 78 15.91 9.62 2.17
C SER A 78 16.68 9.71 3.49
N GLN A 79 17.77 10.47 3.53
CA GLN A 79 18.46 10.77 4.79
C GLN A 79 17.53 11.39 5.85
N SER A 80 16.68 12.33 5.45
CA SER A 80 15.70 12.97 6.33
C SER A 80 14.68 11.96 6.85
N SER A 81 14.18 11.09 5.99
CA SER A 81 13.21 10.05 6.38
C SER A 81 13.77 9.09 7.43
N LEU A 82 15.08 8.77 7.38
CA LEU A 82 15.72 7.86 8.33
C LEU A 82 15.91 8.51 9.70
N GLY A 83 16.06 9.84 9.75
CA GLY A 83 16.09 10.60 11.00
C GLY A 83 14.70 10.83 11.61
N SER A 84 13.63 10.65 10.83
CA SER A 84 12.26 10.90 11.27
C SER A 84 11.65 9.70 12.00
N GLY A 85 11.32 9.89 13.29
CA GLY A 85 10.61 8.89 14.08
C GLY A 85 9.22 8.55 13.52
N TRP A 86 8.58 9.48 12.81
CA TRP A 86 7.30 9.23 12.12
C TRP A 86 7.50 8.30 10.93
N CYS A 87 8.40 8.65 10.01
CA CYS A 87 8.66 7.86 8.80
C CYS A 87 9.13 6.44 9.14
N ARG A 88 9.91 6.28 10.22
CA ARG A 88 10.28 4.97 10.74
C ARG A 88 9.06 4.14 11.16
N ARG A 89 8.14 4.71 11.95
CA ARG A 89 6.92 4.00 12.39
C ARG A 89 6.01 3.63 11.21
N VAL A 90 5.80 4.55 10.28
CA VAL A 90 5.02 4.30 9.06
C VAL A 90 5.64 3.17 8.24
N SER A 91 6.97 3.14 8.13
CA SER A 91 7.70 2.08 7.47
C SER A 91 7.51 0.72 8.14
N GLU A 92 7.63 0.66 9.45
CA GLU A 92 7.43 -0.55 10.25
C GLU A 92 6.00 -1.09 10.11
N TRP A 93 4.98 -0.23 10.21
CA TRP A 93 3.58 -0.63 10.04
C TRP A 93 3.30 -1.17 8.63
N ASN A 94 3.82 -0.52 7.60
CA ASN A 94 3.67 -1.00 6.23
C ASN A 94 4.31 -2.36 6.02
N LEU A 95 5.50 -2.56 6.57
CA LEU A 95 6.20 -3.82 6.44
C LEU A 95 5.50 -4.94 7.23
N GLN A 96 5.11 -4.67 8.47
CA GLN A 96 4.33 -5.62 9.27
C GLN A 96 3.05 -6.03 8.52
N HIS A 97 2.32 -5.05 7.98
CA HIS A 97 1.12 -5.32 7.19
C HIS A 97 1.42 -6.14 5.92
N SER A 98 2.53 -5.85 5.24
CA SER A 98 2.99 -6.61 4.08
C SER A 98 3.25 -8.08 4.42
N ILE A 99 3.87 -8.35 5.56
CA ILE A 99 4.14 -9.71 6.05
C ILE A 99 2.83 -10.43 6.39
N GLU A 100 1.91 -9.76 7.09
CA GLU A 100 0.67 -10.37 7.57
C GLU A 100 -0.39 -10.58 6.48
N LYS A 101 -0.53 -9.62 5.55
CA LYS A 101 -1.63 -9.58 4.58
C LYS A 101 -1.18 -9.69 3.12
N GLY A 102 0.12 -9.56 2.85
CA GLY A 102 0.70 -9.77 1.53
C GLY A 102 0.59 -8.58 0.57
N ASN A 103 0.31 -7.37 1.08
CA ASN A 103 0.35 -6.14 0.28
C ASN A 103 1.79 -5.86 -0.17
N LYS A 104 1.97 -5.29 -1.35
CA LYS A 104 3.30 -5.05 -1.91
C LYS A 104 3.88 -3.75 -1.34
N VAL A 105 5.06 -3.81 -0.72
CA VAL A 105 5.85 -2.62 -0.37
C VAL A 105 6.90 -2.35 -1.44
N LEU A 106 7.03 -1.09 -1.85
CA LEU A 106 7.97 -0.60 -2.85
C LEU A 106 8.79 0.55 -2.25
N PRO A 107 10.01 0.30 -1.80
CA PRO A 107 10.93 1.36 -1.38
C PRO A 107 11.40 2.17 -2.58
N VAL A 108 11.41 3.50 -2.45
CA VAL A 108 12.03 4.44 -3.39
C VAL A 108 13.16 5.15 -2.66
N TYR A 109 14.39 4.93 -3.10
CA TYR A 109 15.60 5.51 -2.51
C TYR A 109 15.91 6.84 -3.18
N PHE A 110 16.04 7.90 -2.37
CA PHE A 110 16.34 9.26 -2.82
C PHE A 110 17.47 9.85 -1.96
N ASN A 111 18.54 10.34 -2.60
CA ASN A 111 19.68 10.97 -1.93
C ASN A 111 20.19 10.21 -0.68
N ILE A 112 20.28 8.87 -0.80
CA ILE A 112 20.66 7.98 0.30
C ILE A 112 21.71 6.99 -0.19
N LYS A 113 22.71 6.72 0.66
CA LYS A 113 23.74 5.70 0.37
C LYS A 113 23.26 4.32 0.82
N THR A 114 23.73 3.27 0.15
CA THR A 114 23.32 1.88 0.41
C THR A 114 23.56 1.45 1.87
N GLU A 115 24.62 1.96 2.49
CA GLU A 115 24.98 1.63 3.88
C GLU A 115 23.98 2.19 4.88
N GLN A 116 23.32 3.30 4.53
CA GLN A 116 22.30 3.96 5.35
C GLN A 116 20.95 3.25 5.25
N ILE A 117 20.71 2.47 4.19
CA ILE A 117 19.44 1.75 4.00
C ILE A 117 19.27 0.72 5.13
N PRO A 118 18.17 0.77 5.90
CA PRO A 118 17.92 -0.19 6.97
C PRO A 118 17.92 -1.62 6.44
N PRO A 119 18.51 -2.60 7.17
CA PRO A 119 18.61 -4.00 6.71
C PRO A 119 17.30 -4.60 6.22
N VAL A 120 16.20 -4.20 6.86
CA VAL A 120 14.86 -4.68 6.53
C VAL A 120 14.42 -4.34 5.10
N PHE A 121 14.91 -3.23 4.55
CA PHE A 121 14.65 -2.82 3.17
C PHE A 121 15.66 -3.39 2.17
N ARG A 122 16.81 -3.89 2.61
CA ARG A 122 17.85 -4.46 1.71
C ARG A 122 17.39 -5.76 1.04
N HIS A 123 16.44 -6.45 1.64
CA HIS A 123 15.84 -7.67 1.10
C HIS A 123 14.58 -7.41 0.26
N ILE A 124 14.22 -6.13 0.07
CA ILE A 124 13.09 -5.71 -0.75
C ILE A 124 13.64 -5.01 -1.99
N ASN A 125 13.17 -5.42 -3.17
CA ASN A 125 13.56 -4.76 -4.42
C ASN A 125 12.94 -3.36 -4.50
N GLY A 126 13.75 -2.34 -4.19
CA GLY A 126 13.39 -0.93 -4.34
C GLY A 126 13.79 -0.32 -5.69
N LEU A 127 13.48 0.97 -5.84
CA LEU A 127 13.84 1.80 -6.99
C LEU A 127 14.73 2.94 -6.53
N HIS A 128 15.75 3.27 -7.31
CA HIS A 128 16.49 4.53 -7.13
C HIS A 128 15.80 5.62 -7.93
N TYR A 129 15.45 6.72 -7.28
CA TYR A 129 14.75 7.84 -7.90
C TYR A 129 15.55 8.47 -9.05
N ASP A 130 16.86 8.64 -8.86
CA ASP A 130 17.78 9.27 -9.83
C ASP A 130 18.14 8.35 -11.02
N SER A 131 17.49 7.19 -11.14
CA SER A 131 17.75 6.25 -12.22
C SER A 131 17.05 6.67 -13.51
N ASN A 132 17.74 6.61 -14.65
CA ASN A 132 17.14 6.79 -15.98
C ASN A 132 15.98 5.82 -16.28
N PHE A 133 15.87 4.71 -15.54
CA PHE A 133 14.79 3.74 -15.69
C PHE A 133 13.69 3.87 -14.62
N PHE A 134 13.74 4.91 -13.79
CA PHE A 134 12.85 5.09 -12.65
C PHE A 134 11.38 5.04 -13.05
N THR A 135 10.95 5.93 -13.94
CA THR A 135 9.54 6.03 -14.40
C THR A 135 9.03 4.71 -14.96
N LYS A 136 9.80 4.07 -15.85
CA LYS A 136 9.41 2.77 -16.43
C LYS A 136 9.24 1.70 -15.34
N ARG A 137 10.21 1.59 -14.43
CA ARG A 137 10.18 0.57 -13.37
C ARG A 137 9.10 0.86 -12.32
N LEU A 138 8.82 2.13 -12.04
CA LEU A 138 7.72 2.56 -11.19
C LEU A 138 6.40 2.07 -11.75
N LEU A 139 6.10 2.38 -13.02
CA LEU A 139 4.86 1.94 -13.67
C LEU A 139 4.77 0.41 -13.79
N ASP A 140 5.87 -0.26 -14.16
CA ASP A 140 5.94 -1.73 -14.20
C ASP A 140 5.66 -2.35 -12.83
N SER A 141 5.97 -1.65 -11.74
CA SER A 141 5.73 -2.13 -10.39
C SER A 141 4.26 -2.09 -9.96
N LEU A 142 3.43 -1.21 -10.54
CA LEU A 142 1.98 -1.16 -10.25
C LEU A 142 1.15 -2.07 -11.15
N LYS A 143 1.73 -2.56 -12.26
CA LYS A 143 1.04 -3.54 -13.13
C LYS A 143 0.67 -4.77 -12.31
N SER A 144 -0.60 -5.15 -12.40
CA SER A 144 -1.07 -6.42 -11.82
C SER A 144 -0.26 -7.56 -12.41
N ARG A 145 0.51 -8.28 -11.58
CA ARG A 145 1.01 -9.60 -11.99
C ARG A 145 -0.21 -10.44 -12.33
N LYS A 146 -0.24 -11.10 -13.49
CA LYS A 146 -1.23 -12.15 -13.78
C LYS A 146 -1.21 -13.11 -12.59
N LYS A 147 -2.25 -13.11 -11.77
CA LYS A 147 -2.29 -13.94 -10.57
C LYS A 147 -2.41 -15.40 -11.01
N SER A 148 -1.49 -16.26 -10.54
CA SER A 148 -1.77 -17.69 -10.50
C SER A 148 -3.02 -17.90 -9.66
N THR A 149 -4.02 -18.54 -10.25
CA THR A 149 -5.39 -18.75 -9.75
C THR A 149 -5.44 -19.34 -8.33
N TYR A 150 -4.34 -19.93 -7.85
CA TYR A 150 -4.25 -20.62 -6.56
C TYR A 150 -4.44 -19.76 -5.30
N LYS A 151 -3.96 -18.50 -5.25
CA LYS A 151 -4.00 -17.71 -3.99
C LYS A 151 -5.39 -17.18 -3.65
N TYR A 152 -6.22 -16.89 -4.65
CA TYR A 152 -7.61 -16.46 -4.46
C TYR A 152 -8.52 -17.61 -4.02
N VAL A 153 -8.28 -18.82 -4.52
CA VAL A 153 -9.05 -20.01 -4.12
C VAL A 153 -8.86 -20.30 -2.64
N ASN A 154 -7.64 -20.14 -2.10
CA ASN A 154 -7.39 -20.32 -0.67
C ASN A 154 -7.99 -19.21 0.18
N GLN A 155 -7.93 -17.94 -0.26
CA GLN A 155 -8.54 -16.84 0.49
C GLN A 155 -10.07 -16.93 0.50
N MET A 156 -10.68 -17.39 -0.60
CA MET A 156 -12.11 -17.69 -0.66
C MET A 156 -12.51 -18.91 0.18
N LYS A 157 -11.69 -19.96 0.22
CA LYS A 157 -11.93 -21.12 1.09
C LYS A 157 -11.90 -20.74 2.57
N VAL A 158 -10.93 -19.93 3.00
CA VAL A 158 -10.83 -19.46 4.39
C VAL A 158 -12.06 -18.61 4.77
N CYS A 159 -12.52 -17.72 3.89
CA CYS A 159 -13.75 -16.96 4.14
C CYS A 159 -15.04 -17.81 4.12
N LEU A 160 -15.07 -18.90 3.35
CA LEU A 160 -16.21 -19.84 3.30
C LEU A 160 -16.25 -20.80 4.49
N GLU A 161 -15.09 -21.14 5.05
CA GLU A 161 -14.97 -21.99 6.25
C GLU A 161 -15.34 -21.20 7.51
N GLN A 162 -14.91 -19.93 7.62
CA GLN A 162 -15.25 -19.06 8.74
C GLN A 162 -16.73 -18.62 8.77
N GLY A 163 -17.48 -18.79 7.68
CA GLY A 163 -18.91 -18.52 7.62
C GLY A 163 -19.80 -19.71 8.00
N LYS A 164 -19.24 -20.90 8.26
CA LYS A 164 -20.00 -22.10 8.64
C LYS A 164 -20.05 -22.36 10.15
N GLU A 165 -19.22 -21.71 10.95
CA GLU A 165 -19.17 -21.91 12.40
C GLU A 165 -20.12 -20.99 13.20
N THR A 166 -20.81 -20.03 12.58
CA THR A 166 -21.71 -19.09 13.28
C THR A 166 -23.19 -19.28 12.93
N SER A 167 -23.64 -20.51 12.68
CA SER A 167 -25.06 -20.81 12.39
C SER A 167 -25.62 -22.03 13.15
N LEU A 168 -24.98 -22.41 14.24
CA LEU A 168 -25.50 -23.37 15.20
C LEU A 168 -25.30 -22.81 16.61
N GLU A 169 -26.18 -21.88 16.98
CA GLU A 169 -26.69 -21.66 18.34
C GLU A 169 -27.95 -20.80 18.27
#